data_AF-A0A7C7TYC2-F1
#
_entry.id   AF-A0A7C7TYC2-F1
#
_cell.length_a   1.000
_cell.length_b   1.000
_cell.length_c   1.000
_cell.angle_alpha   90.00
_cell.angle_beta   90.00
_cell.angle_gamma   90.00
#
_symmetry.space_group_name_H-M   'P 1'
#
loop_
_entity.id
_entity.type
_entity.pdbx_description
1 polymer ?
#
loop_
_entity_poly.entity_id
_entity_poly.type
_entity_poly.pdbx_seq_one_letter_code
_entity_poly.pdbx_strand_id
1 'polypeptide(L)'
;MSAPPIITDFSVESLVPLFFAMSTALLFWNRIVPRQLRGLQVAFETGEKRYEVHKVTKSFQDAKDLLASKYMRFGVSSYLFALTGTLLLFFEHLMIRFDIYSGYHAQTLALALLMITWPAVVSSGASLGAQVIKPMGNSRATLQDSSIWRTYSYLLLTILWFGIVAIVALVMDIKEIQSSRIFSVTAFAAFAPAVLAYGRILGSSWQALHQSSKKIAAGESSPFHNHIPSTRQIAIASIVKWNLIAMPFVAINTVISLLILAYDPTLLVHSDKVIALPEYRIQSTMMEEGGLLGFGLIELFSNIPQAGIRVPMVTSVLLFLLLNVALIGFLFVYEVARILFLDIQDVSGRGGIKLADSRLLRAEISVQAKVLNFCFTGFAGQSMLLLSLAMIT
;
A
#
# COMPACT_ATOMS: atom_id res chain seq x y z
N MET A 1 -8.94 -10.27 -27.59
CA MET A 1 -9.81 -10.83 -26.53
C MET A 1 -10.70 -9.71 -26.03
N SER A 2 -12.01 -9.83 -26.21
CA SER A 2 -13.03 -8.93 -25.65
C SER A 2 -12.99 -8.95 -24.12
N ALA A 3 -13.31 -7.84 -23.47
CA ALA A 3 -13.43 -7.80 -22.01
C ALA A 3 -14.51 -8.80 -21.55
N PRO A 4 -14.32 -9.49 -20.40
CA PRO A 4 -15.33 -10.42 -19.90
C PRO A 4 -16.67 -9.69 -19.68
N PRO A 5 -17.81 -10.25 -20.12
CA PRO A 5 -19.11 -9.64 -19.92
C PRO A 5 -19.43 -9.51 -18.42
N ILE A 6 -20.28 -8.54 -18.08
CA ILE A 6 -20.82 -8.40 -16.73
C ILE A 6 -22.16 -9.16 -16.67
N ILE A 7 -22.23 -10.16 -15.80
CA ILE A 7 -23.42 -10.99 -15.58
C ILE A 7 -24.27 -10.33 -14.50
N THR A 8 -25.48 -9.89 -14.86
CA THR A 8 -26.41 -9.22 -13.93
C THR A 8 -27.28 -10.20 -13.16
N ASP A 9 -27.43 -11.43 -13.64
CA ASP A 9 -28.28 -12.43 -13.03
C ASP A 9 -27.63 -13.02 -11.78
N PHE A 10 -28.46 -13.22 -10.75
CA PHE A 10 -28.01 -13.86 -9.52
C PHE A 10 -27.88 -15.37 -9.73
N SER A 11 -26.64 -15.86 -9.75
CA SER A 11 -26.33 -17.29 -9.74
C SER A 11 -25.85 -17.71 -8.34
N VAL A 12 -26.23 -18.91 -7.91
CA VAL A 12 -25.66 -19.54 -6.68
C VAL A 12 -24.15 -19.70 -6.81
N GLU A 13 -23.67 -19.85 -8.04
CA GLU A 13 -22.25 -19.94 -8.37
C GLU A 13 -21.49 -18.72 -7.86
N SER A 14 -22.08 -17.52 -7.87
CA SER A 14 -21.44 -16.28 -7.39
C SER A 14 -21.04 -16.31 -5.91
N LEU A 15 -21.57 -17.25 -5.12
CA LEU A 15 -21.17 -17.47 -3.73
C LEU A 15 -19.83 -18.20 -3.58
N VAL A 16 -19.34 -18.87 -4.63
CA VAL A 16 -18.09 -19.65 -4.58
C VAL A 16 -16.87 -18.74 -4.36
N PRO A 17 -16.64 -17.66 -5.13
CA PRO A 17 -15.60 -16.67 -4.85
C PRO A 17 -15.71 -16.07 -3.45
N LEU A 18 -16.94 -15.79 -2.99
CA LEU A 18 -17.18 -15.25 -1.66
C LEU A 18 -16.72 -16.21 -0.57
N PHE A 19 -17.07 -17.49 -0.67
CA PHE A 19 -16.64 -18.50 0.29
C PHE A 19 -15.12 -18.64 0.33
N PHE A 20 -14.45 -18.69 -0.82
CA PHE A 20 -12.99 -18.77 -0.88
C PHE A 20 -12.30 -17.51 -0.36
N ALA A 21 -12.84 -16.33 -0.69
CA ALA A 21 -12.34 -15.04 -0.19
C ALA A 21 -12.43 -14.96 1.34
N MET A 22 -13.61 -15.26 1.92
CA MET A 22 -13.81 -15.23 3.36
C MET A 22 -12.94 -16.28 4.07
N SER A 23 -12.88 -17.51 3.57
CA SER A 23 -12.08 -18.59 4.16
C SER A 23 -10.59 -18.24 4.15
N THR A 24 -10.10 -17.69 3.03
CA THR A 24 -8.70 -17.28 2.89
C THR A 24 -8.39 -16.08 3.77
N ALA A 25 -9.27 -15.08 3.84
CA ALA A 25 -9.11 -13.92 4.71
C ALA A 25 -9.05 -14.33 6.20
N LEU A 26 -9.91 -15.26 6.63
CA LEU A 26 -9.89 -15.80 8.00
C LEU A 26 -8.62 -16.59 8.31
N LEU A 27 -8.12 -17.40 7.37
CA LEU A 27 -6.84 -18.10 7.52
C LEU A 27 -5.68 -17.11 7.63
N PHE A 28 -5.68 -16.09 6.78
CA PHE A 28 -4.68 -15.03 6.79
C PHE A 28 -4.67 -14.30 8.13
N TRP A 29 -5.85 -13.89 8.61
CA TRP A 29 -6.05 -13.24 9.90
C TRP A 29 -5.56 -14.09 11.08
N ASN A 30 -5.99 -15.36 11.14
CA ASN A 30 -5.75 -16.18 12.32
C ASN A 30 -4.32 -16.73 12.41
N ARG A 31 -3.61 -16.83 11.28
CA ARG A 31 -2.28 -17.46 11.22
C ARG A 31 -1.18 -16.53 10.72
N ILE A 32 -1.41 -15.77 9.65
CA ILE A 32 -0.36 -15.01 8.99
C ILE A 32 -0.12 -13.68 9.70
N VAL A 33 -1.18 -12.90 9.98
CA VAL A 33 -1.06 -11.58 10.62
C VAL A 33 -0.29 -11.64 11.95
N PRO A 34 -0.62 -12.52 12.92
CA PRO A 34 0.06 -12.52 14.21
C PRO A 34 1.48 -13.09 14.11
N ARG A 35 1.78 -13.92 13.09
CA ARG A 35 3.15 -14.36 12.79
C ARG A 35 4.00 -13.21 12.27
N GLN A 36 3.47 -12.34 11.42
CA GLN A 36 4.20 -11.19 10.88
C GLN A 36 4.48 -10.11 11.95
N LEU A 37 3.55 -9.97 12.91
CA LEU A 37 3.68 -9.06 14.06
C LEU A 37 4.46 -9.65 15.23
N ARG A 38 4.97 -10.88 15.14
CA ARG A 38 5.84 -11.44 16.17
C ARG A 38 7.20 -10.75 16.11
N GLY A 39 7.69 -10.29 17.25
CA GLY A 39 9.00 -9.64 17.36
C GLY A 39 8.96 -8.15 17.07
N LEU A 40 7.82 -7.48 17.26
CA LEU A 40 7.74 -6.01 17.28
C LEU A 40 8.69 -5.50 18.37
N GLN A 41 9.40 -4.42 18.05
CA GLN A 41 10.44 -3.85 18.89
C GLN A 41 10.28 -2.34 18.98
N VAL A 42 10.64 -1.77 20.13
CA VAL A 42 10.66 -0.32 20.37
C VAL A 42 12.08 0.06 20.76
N ALA A 43 12.62 1.12 20.16
CA ALA A 43 13.95 1.64 20.47
C ALA A 43 13.85 2.90 21.33
N PHE A 44 14.78 3.06 22.26
CA PHE A 44 14.88 4.18 23.18
C PHE A 44 16.21 4.88 23.05
N GLU A 45 16.20 6.20 22.90
CA GLU A 45 17.44 6.96 23.04
C GLU A 45 17.85 6.99 24.52
N THR A 46 18.96 6.33 24.84
CA THR A 46 19.55 6.30 26.19
C THR A 46 20.74 7.27 26.30
N GLY A 47 21.26 7.75 25.17
CA GLY A 47 22.32 8.75 25.08
C GLY A 47 22.61 9.11 23.62
N GLU A 48 23.60 9.96 23.37
CA GLU A 48 23.92 10.46 22.02
C GLU A 48 24.20 9.28 21.06
N LYS A 49 23.28 9.06 20.10
CA LYS A 49 23.32 7.95 19.13
C LYS A 49 23.33 6.54 19.73
N ARG A 50 22.91 6.37 20.99
CA ARG A 50 22.78 5.06 21.64
C ARG A 50 21.32 4.72 21.87
N TYR A 51 20.91 3.59 21.29
CA TYR A 51 19.53 3.12 21.39
C TYR A 51 19.44 1.77 22.11
N GLU A 52 18.54 1.67 23.10
CA GLU A 52 18.17 0.41 23.72
C GLU A 52 16.89 -0.14 23.07
N VAL A 53 16.88 -1.42 22.69
CA VAL A 53 15.77 -2.03 21.96
C VAL A 53 15.03 -3.03 22.85
N HIS A 54 13.72 -2.81 23.05
CA HIS A 54 12.84 -3.71 23.78
C HIS A 54 11.85 -4.42 22.86
N LYS A 55 11.61 -5.71 23.11
CA LYS A 55 10.58 -6.48 22.38
C LYS A 55 9.21 -6.24 23.00
N VAL A 56 8.26 -5.80 22.18
CA VAL A 56 6.85 -5.61 22.53
C VAL A 56 6.08 -6.93 22.41
N THR A 57 6.26 -7.67 21.32
CA THR A 57 5.63 -8.99 21.12
C THR A 57 6.69 -10.08 21.10
N LYS A 58 6.72 -10.93 22.12
CA LYS A 58 7.68 -12.05 22.20
C LYS A 58 7.11 -13.31 21.56
N SER A 59 5.83 -13.56 21.81
CA SER A 59 5.11 -14.76 21.38
C SER A 59 4.06 -14.46 20.30
N PHE A 60 3.57 -15.53 19.67
CA PHE A 60 2.42 -15.46 18.76
C PHE A 60 1.13 -15.07 19.50
N GLN A 61 1.02 -15.46 20.78
CA GLN A 61 -0.13 -15.13 21.61
C GLN A 61 -0.15 -13.64 21.97
N ASP A 62 1.02 -13.05 22.30
CA ASP A 62 1.13 -11.61 22.59
C ASP A 62 0.65 -10.77 21.39
N ALA A 63 1.01 -11.19 20.17
CA ALA A 63 0.55 -10.54 18.95
C ALA A 63 -0.97 -10.69 18.75
N LYS A 64 -1.55 -11.85 19.07
CA LYS A 64 -2.99 -12.06 19.06
C LYS A 64 -3.72 -11.22 20.09
N ASP A 65 -3.20 -11.13 21.30
CA ASP A 65 -3.81 -10.35 22.40
C ASP A 65 -3.79 -8.85 22.06
N LEU A 66 -2.70 -8.37 21.45
CA LEU A 66 -2.62 -7.00 20.93
C LEU A 66 -3.69 -6.75 19.85
N LEU A 67 -3.82 -7.67 18.89
CA LEU A 67 -4.82 -7.60 17.81
C LEU A 67 -6.27 -7.70 18.31
N ALA A 68 -6.51 -8.49 19.36
CA ALA A 68 -7.82 -8.68 19.97
C ALA A 68 -8.23 -7.52 20.88
N SER A 69 -7.31 -6.60 21.18
CA SER A 69 -7.60 -5.44 22.02
C SER A 69 -8.72 -4.58 21.45
N LYS A 70 -9.54 -3.98 22.33
CA LYS A 70 -10.67 -3.12 21.93
C LYS A 70 -10.25 -1.94 21.04
N TYR A 71 -8.99 -1.49 21.16
CA TYR A 71 -8.41 -0.37 20.43
C TYR A 71 -8.01 -0.72 18.99
N MET A 72 -7.88 -2.01 18.66
CA MET A 72 -7.51 -2.50 17.32
C MET A 72 -8.70 -2.77 16.40
N ARG A 73 -9.93 -2.84 16.94
CA ARG A 73 -11.14 -3.28 16.21
C ARG A 73 -11.30 -2.60 14.85
N PHE A 74 -11.10 -1.29 14.80
CA PHE A 74 -11.30 -0.50 13.58
C PHE A 74 -10.25 -0.80 12.49
N GLY A 75 -8.99 -0.93 12.86
CA GLY A 75 -7.90 -1.24 11.93
C GLY A 75 -7.99 -2.67 11.44
N VAL A 76 -8.35 -3.58 12.34
CA VAL A 76 -8.62 -4.98 11.99
C VAL A 76 -9.78 -5.07 10.99
N SER A 77 -10.91 -4.42 11.27
CA SER A 77 -12.04 -4.43 10.33
C SER A 77 -11.65 -3.82 8.99
N SER A 78 -10.99 -2.65 8.98
CA SER A 78 -10.59 -1.98 7.75
C SER A 78 -9.65 -2.86 6.89
N TYR A 79 -8.66 -3.50 7.52
CA TYR A 79 -7.76 -4.44 6.86
C TYR A 79 -8.49 -5.66 6.30
N LEU A 80 -9.37 -6.28 7.10
CA LEU A 80 -10.12 -7.47 6.67
C LEU A 80 -11.12 -7.16 5.56
N PHE A 81 -11.79 -6.00 5.60
CA PHE A 81 -12.67 -5.54 4.53
C PHE A 81 -11.88 -5.39 3.22
N ALA A 82 -10.76 -4.66 3.25
CA ALA A 82 -9.93 -4.43 2.07
C ALA A 82 -9.36 -5.75 1.51
N LEU A 83 -8.83 -6.61 2.38
CA LEU A 83 -8.28 -7.91 2.00
C LEU A 83 -9.36 -8.82 1.39
N THR A 84 -10.53 -8.89 2.01
CA THR A 84 -11.61 -9.76 1.53
C THR A 84 -12.16 -9.26 0.19
N GLY A 85 -12.32 -7.95 0.02
CA GLY A 85 -12.73 -7.37 -1.26
C GLY A 85 -11.74 -7.64 -2.39
N THR A 86 -10.44 -7.51 -2.14
CA THR A 86 -9.42 -7.85 -3.14
C THR A 86 -9.35 -9.35 -3.42
N LEU A 87 -9.45 -10.20 -2.40
CA LEU A 87 -9.53 -11.65 -2.59
C LEU A 87 -10.78 -12.05 -3.36
N LEU A 88 -11.90 -11.36 -3.18
CA LEU A 88 -13.13 -11.60 -3.93
C LEU A 88 -12.90 -11.38 -5.43
N LEU A 89 -12.30 -10.25 -5.82
CA LEU A 89 -11.91 -9.98 -7.22
C LEU A 89 -10.90 -11.00 -7.74
N PHE A 90 -9.94 -11.40 -6.90
CA PHE A 90 -8.94 -12.40 -7.27
C PHE A 90 -9.56 -13.75 -7.58
N PHE A 91 -10.42 -14.26 -6.70
CA PHE A 91 -11.07 -15.55 -6.94
C PHE A 91 -12.03 -15.46 -8.11
N GLU A 92 -12.73 -14.34 -8.30
CA GLU A 92 -13.61 -14.14 -9.45
C GLU A 92 -12.82 -14.14 -10.77
N HIS A 93 -11.68 -13.43 -10.80
CA HIS A 93 -10.75 -13.46 -11.93
C HIS A 93 -10.22 -14.87 -12.20
N LEU A 94 -9.86 -15.63 -11.16
CA LEU A 94 -9.44 -17.01 -11.31
C LEU A 94 -10.54 -17.89 -11.90
N MET A 95 -11.80 -17.75 -11.46
CA MET A 95 -12.92 -18.51 -12.02
C MET A 95 -13.09 -18.25 -13.52
N ILE A 96 -12.93 -17.00 -13.95
CA ILE A 96 -12.94 -16.64 -15.38
C ILE A 96 -11.75 -17.26 -16.12
N ARG A 97 -10.54 -17.22 -15.51
CA ARG A 97 -9.32 -17.80 -16.12
C ARG A 97 -9.36 -19.31 -16.26
N PHE A 98 -10.10 -19.99 -15.38
CA PHE A 98 -10.34 -21.45 -15.45
C PHE A 98 -11.58 -21.82 -16.27
N ASP A 99 -12.19 -20.86 -16.98
CA ASP A 99 -13.38 -21.06 -17.84
C ASP A 99 -14.60 -21.59 -17.06
N ILE A 100 -14.64 -21.35 -15.75
CA ILE A 100 -15.78 -21.69 -14.89
C ILE A 100 -16.87 -20.64 -15.04
N TYR A 101 -16.48 -19.36 -15.21
CA TYR A 101 -17.40 -18.24 -15.44
C TYR A 101 -17.24 -17.65 -16.83
N SER A 102 -18.36 -17.30 -17.45
CA SER A 102 -18.39 -16.56 -18.70
C SER A 102 -18.04 -15.07 -18.52
N GLY A 103 -18.04 -14.54 -17.29
CA GLY A 103 -17.86 -13.13 -17.00
C GLY A 103 -17.82 -12.78 -15.50
N TYR A 104 -17.69 -11.49 -15.20
CA TYR A 104 -17.76 -10.98 -13.82
C TYR A 104 -19.22 -10.85 -13.38
N HIS A 105 -19.56 -11.35 -12.20
CA HIS A 105 -20.89 -11.17 -11.62
C HIS A 105 -21.01 -9.76 -11.02
N ALA A 106 -22.04 -9.02 -11.42
CA ALA A 106 -22.22 -7.62 -11.02
C ALA A 106 -22.27 -7.44 -9.49
N GLN A 107 -22.87 -8.40 -8.78
CA GLN A 107 -23.06 -8.32 -7.33
C GLN A 107 -21.77 -8.53 -6.54
N THR A 108 -20.95 -9.52 -6.93
CA THR A 108 -19.66 -9.78 -6.29
C THR A 108 -18.68 -8.66 -6.60
N LEU A 109 -18.68 -8.15 -7.83
CA LEU A 109 -17.91 -6.97 -8.23
C LEU A 109 -18.31 -5.74 -7.40
N ALA A 110 -19.60 -5.45 -7.26
CA ALA A 110 -20.09 -4.32 -6.45
C ALA A 110 -19.72 -4.47 -4.97
N LEU A 111 -19.88 -5.67 -4.40
CA LEU A 111 -19.49 -5.97 -3.03
C LEU A 111 -17.98 -5.78 -2.83
N ALA A 112 -17.17 -6.33 -3.73
CA ALA A 112 -15.72 -6.19 -3.67
C ALA A 112 -15.28 -4.73 -3.72
N LEU A 113 -15.79 -3.96 -4.68
CA LEU A 113 -15.48 -2.54 -4.82
C LEU A 113 -15.88 -1.74 -3.59
N LEU A 114 -17.04 -2.05 -2.98
CA LEU A 114 -17.47 -1.42 -1.73
C LEU A 114 -16.51 -1.76 -0.58
N MET A 115 -16.14 -3.03 -0.43
CA MET A 115 -15.23 -3.52 0.61
C MET A 115 -13.81 -2.98 0.48
N ILE A 116 -13.38 -2.57 -0.73
CA ILE A 116 -12.08 -1.93 -0.97
C ILE A 116 -12.15 -0.41 -0.80
N THR A 117 -13.18 0.22 -1.37
CA THR A 117 -13.30 1.69 -1.42
C THR A 117 -13.54 2.28 -0.02
N TRP A 118 -14.34 1.62 0.81
CA TRP A 118 -14.59 2.10 2.18
C TRP A 118 -13.31 2.20 3.02
N PRO A 119 -12.48 1.14 3.15
CA PRO A 119 -11.16 1.24 3.76
C PRO A 119 -10.25 2.29 3.10
N ALA A 120 -10.30 2.47 1.78
CA ALA A 120 -9.48 3.45 1.09
C ALA A 120 -9.84 4.91 1.48
N VAL A 121 -11.12 5.22 1.64
CA VAL A 121 -11.59 6.53 2.15
C VAL A 121 -11.14 6.75 3.60
N VAL A 122 -11.33 5.74 4.44
CA VAL A 122 -10.87 5.75 5.84
C VAL A 122 -9.35 5.94 5.92
N SER A 123 -8.60 5.34 5.00
CA SER A 123 -7.14 5.43 4.89
C SER A 123 -6.66 6.86 4.68
N SER A 124 -7.30 7.60 3.76
CA SER A 124 -7.01 9.02 3.55
C SER A 124 -7.26 9.85 4.79
N GLY A 125 -8.39 9.61 5.47
CA GLY A 125 -8.75 10.30 6.71
C GLY A 125 -7.76 10.07 7.85
N ALA A 126 -7.42 8.80 8.11
CA ALA A 126 -6.45 8.41 9.13
C ALA A 126 -5.05 9.01 8.84
N SER A 127 -4.64 9.00 7.58
CA SER A 127 -3.36 9.55 7.13
C SER A 127 -3.27 11.07 7.24
N LEU A 128 -4.35 11.78 6.88
CA LEU A 128 -4.43 13.22 7.05
C LEU A 128 -4.38 13.59 8.54
N GLY A 129 -5.16 12.89 9.36
CA GLY A 129 -5.19 13.07 10.80
C GLY A 129 -3.82 12.87 11.46
N ALA A 130 -3.08 11.83 11.07
CA ALA A 130 -1.73 11.57 11.57
C ALA A 130 -0.70 12.64 11.19
N GLN A 131 -0.90 13.33 10.07
CA GLN A 131 -0.01 14.38 9.59
C GLN A 131 -0.31 15.75 10.23
N VAL A 132 -1.57 16.02 10.56
CA VAL A 132 -2.01 17.33 11.08
C VAL A 132 -2.05 17.36 12.62
N ILE A 133 -2.45 16.27 13.26
CA ILE A 133 -2.66 16.23 14.72
C ILE A 133 -1.36 15.83 15.42
N LYS A 134 -0.96 16.60 16.44
CA LYS A 134 0.26 16.36 17.23
C LYS A 134 0.29 14.97 17.91
N PRO A 135 1.47 14.33 18.05
CA PRO A 135 1.63 13.04 18.72
C PRO A 135 1.26 13.06 20.21
N MET A 136 0.91 11.89 20.74
CA MET A 136 0.66 11.72 22.18
C MET A 136 1.98 11.76 22.97
N GLY A 137 2.00 12.49 24.09
CA GLY A 137 3.12 12.50 25.04
C GLY A 137 3.88 13.83 25.16
N ASN A 138 3.70 14.79 24.25
CA ASN A 138 4.42 16.08 24.32
C ASN A 138 3.88 17.08 25.36
N SER A 139 2.77 16.77 26.05
CA SER A 139 2.25 17.60 27.15
C SER A 139 1.66 16.71 28.24
N ARG A 140 2.15 16.89 29.49
CA ARG A 140 1.72 16.13 30.68
C ARG A 140 0.22 16.29 31.01
N ALA A 141 -0.46 17.29 30.44
CA ALA A 141 -1.81 17.68 30.85
C ALA A 141 -2.97 17.03 30.07
N THR A 142 -2.73 16.28 28.98
CA THR A 142 -3.82 15.85 28.06
C THR A 142 -4.03 14.34 27.95
N LEU A 143 -3.45 13.56 28.86
CA LEU A 143 -3.54 12.10 28.83
C LEU A 143 -4.94 11.54 29.13
N GLN A 144 -5.82 12.33 29.77
CA GLN A 144 -7.07 11.79 30.33
C GLN A 144 -8.35 12.05 29.51
N ASP A 145 -8.35 12.97 28.52
CA ASP A 145 -9.60 13.38 27.82
C ASP A 145 -9.52 13.43 26.27
N SER A 146 -8.44 12.91 25.67
CA SER A 146 -8.09 13.20 24.27
C SER A 146 -8.63 12.21 23.22
N SER A 147 -9.31 11.13 23.59
CA SER A 147 -9.68 10.08 22.62
C SER A 147 -10.89 10.44 21.74
N ILE A 148 -11.94 11.01 22.33
CA ILE A 148 -13.19 11.37 21.63
C ILE A 148 -12.96 12.57 20.73
N TRP A 149 -12.39 13.65 21.28
CA TRP A 149 -12.06 14.86 20.52
C TRP A 149 -11.15 14.59 19.34
N ARG A 150 -10.15 13.71 19.49
CA ARG A 150 -9.25 13.34 18.39
C ARG A 150 -9.94 12.51 17.32
N THR A 151 -10.86 11.61 17.71
CA THR A 151 -11.67 10.85 16.75
C THR A 151 -12.60 11.79 15.97
N TYR A 152 -13.22 12.75 16.65
CA TYR A 152 -14.00 13.82 16.01
C TYR A 152 -13.15 14.68 15.08
N SER A 153 -11.95 15.08 15.47
CA SER A 153 -11.03 15.83 14.61
C SER A 153 -10.63 15.02 13.37
N TYR A 154 -10.38 13.72 13.49
CA TYR A 154 -10.10 12.85 12.34
C TYR A 154 -11.30 12.79 11.38
N LEU A 155 -12.51 12.62 11.91
CA LEU A 155 -13.72 12.60 11.09
C LEU A 155 -13.94 13.94 10.37
N LEU A 156 -13.86 15.05 11.11
CA LEU A 156 -14.03 16.40 10.56
C LEU A 156 -13.00 16.71 9.47
N LEU A 157 -11.71 16.41 9.72
CA LEU A 157 -10.66 16.59 8.71
C LEU A 157 -10.92 15.76 7.44
N THR A 158 -11.43 14.54 7.61
CA THR A 158 -11.79 13.67 6.47
C THR A 158 -12.93 14.29 5.67
N ILE A 159 -14.00 14.73 6.32
CA ILE A 159 -15.15 15.37 5.66
C ILE A 159 -14.71 16.64 4.92
N LEU A 160 -13.89 17.49 5.56
CA LEU A 160 -13.36 18.70 4.94
C LEU A 160 -12.48 18.38 3.72
N TRP A 161 -11.62 17.36 3.81
CA TRP A 161 -10.77 16.94 2.70
C TRP A 161 -11.59 16.45 1.50
N PHE A 162 -12.55 15.56 1.73
CA PHE A 162 -13.43 15.08 0.66
C PHE A 162 -14.35 16.19 0.12
N GLY A 163 -14.71 17.18 0.94
CA GLY A 163 -15.36 18.41 0.49
C GLY A 163 -14.49 19.20 -0.49
N ILE A 164 -13.19 19.37 -0.21
CA ILE A 164 -12.23 20.01 -1.12
C ILE A 164 -12.11 19.21 -2.42
N VAL A 165 -11.99 17.89 -2.33
CA VAL A 165 -11.90 16.99 -3.49
C VAL A 165 -13.16 17.11 -4.38
N ALA A 166 -14.35 17.19 -3.77
CA ALA A 166 -15.60 17.40 -4.49
C ALA A 166 -15.67 18.77 -5.17
N ILE A 167 -15.18 19.83 -4.51
CA ILE A 167 -15.07 21.17 -5.11
C ILE A 167 -14.14 21.14 -6.32
N VAL A 168 -12.99 20.45 -6.24
CA VAL A 168 -12.08 20.29 -7.38
C VAL A 168 -12.78 19.59 -8.54
N ALA A 169 -13.51 18.50 -8.27
CA ALA A 169 -14.26 17.79 -9.29
C ALA A 169 -15.31 18.70 -9.96
N LEU A 170 -16.10 19.44 -9.18
CA LEU A 170 -17.09 20.40 -9.69
C LEU A 170 -16.46 21.50 -10.53
N VAL A 171 -15.34 22.08 -10.10
CA VAL A 171 -14.65 23.13 -10.86
C VAL A 171 -14.12 22.60 -12.18
N MET A 172 -13.62 21.36 -12.22
CA MET A 172 -13.17 20.73 -13.46
C MET A 172 -14.34 20.39 -14.41
N ASP A 173 -15.47 19.97 -13.86
CA ASP A 173 -16.70 19.68 -14.61
C ASP A 173 -17.28 20.96 -15.25
N ILE A 174 -17.34 22.06 -14.49
CA ILE A 174 -17.75 23.39 -15.00
C ILE A 174 -16.83 23.89 -16.13
N LYS A 175 -15.56 23.45 -16.14
CA LYS A 175 -14.59 23.77 -17.20
C LYS A 175 -14.65 22.81 -18.40
N GLU A 176 -15.65 21.93 -18.45
CA GLU A 176 -15.85 20.96 -19.53
C GLU A 176 -14.62 20.07 -19.78
N ILE A 177 -13.88 19.74 -18.71
CA ILE A 177 -12.75 18.82 -18.80
C ILE A 177 -13.27 17.40 -19.02
N GLN A 178 -12.59 16.61 -19.86
CA GLN A 178 -12.94 15.20 -20.12
C GLN A 178 -13.12 14.40 -18.82
N SER A 179 -14.21 13.64 -18.70
CA SER A 179 -14.58 12.92 -17.47
C SER A 179 -13.51 11.94 -16.97
N SER A 180 -12.75 11.31 -17.88
CA SER A 180 -11.62 10.44 -17.52
C SER A 180 -10.55 11.21 -16.74
N ARG A 181 -10.22 12.42 -17.18
CA ARG A 181 -9.25 13.29 -16.51
C ARG A 181 -9.76 13.81 -15.17
N ILE A 182 -11.05 14.14 -15.08
CA ILE A 182 -11.69 14.49 -13.80
C ILE A 182 -11.52 13.34 -12.81
N PHE A 183 -11.89 12.11 -13.21
CA PHE A 183 -11.78 10.94 -12.35
C PHE A 183 -10.34 10.71 -11.85
N SER A 184 -9.35 10.75 -12.75
CA SER A 184 -7.94 10.55 -12.38
C SER A 184 -7.45 11.60 -11.38
N VAL A 185 -7.75 12.88 -11.61
CA VAL A 185 -7.31 13.98 -10.72
C VAL A 185 -8.03 13.91 -9.36
N THR A 186 -9.33 13.69 -9.37
CA THR A 186 -10.14 13.56 -8.14
C THR A 186 -9.73 12.34 -7.33
N ALA A 187 -9.48 11.19 -7.96
CA ALA A 187 -8.99 9.99 -7.28
C ALA A 187 -7.59 10.22 -6.69
N PHE A 188 -6.67 10.83 -7.45
CA PHE A 188 -5.34 11.18 -6.93
C PHE A 188 -5.44 12.12 -5.73
N ALA A 189 -6.25 13.19 -5.83
CA ALA A 189 -6.47 14.13 -4.73
C ALA A 189 -7.11 13.46 -3.50
N ALA A 190 -8.10 12.57 -3.70
CA ALA A 190 -8.72 11.81 -2.62
C ALA A 190 -7.71 10.97 -1.83
N PHE A 191 -6.74 10.34 -2.52
CA PHE A 191 -5.74 9.46 -1.91
C PHE A 191 -4.41 10.13 -1.56
N ALA A 192 -4.20 11.40 -1.94
CA ALA A 192 -2.97 12.14 -1.69
C ALA A 192 -2.52 12.12 -0.21
N PRO A 193 -3.39 12.26 0.80
CA PRO A 193 -2.95 12.19 2.19
C PRO A 193 -2.29 10.86 2.57
N ALA A 194 -2.83 9.74 2.07
CA ALA A 194 -2.27 8.41 2.31
C ALA A 194 -0.93 8.23 1.59
N VAL A 195 -0.86 8.64 0.32
CA VAL A 195 0.38 8.61 -0.48
C VAL A 195 1.49 9.43 0.17
N LEU A 196 1.18 10.64 0.66
CA LEU A 196 2.13 11.50 1.35
C LEU A 196 2.58 10.93 2.69
N ALA A 197 1.64 10.40 3.49
CA ALA A 197 2.00 9.78 4.77
C ALA A 197 2.94 8.59 4.57
N TYR A 198 2.62 7.75 3.59
CA TYR A 198 3.43 6.61 3.20
C TYR A 198 4.82 7.05 2.73
N GLY A 199 4.91 8.00 1.80
CA GLY A 199 6.16 8.54 1.29
C GLY A 199 7.05 9.13 2.38
N ARG A 200 6.46 9.82 3.38
CA ARG A 200 7.20 10.37 4.53
C ARG A 200 7.73 9.28 5.46
N ILE A 201 6.93 8.27 5.78
CA ILE A 201 7.34 7.18 6.67
C ILE A 201 8.43 6.33 6.02
N LEU A 202 8.28 5.99 4.74
CA LEU A 202 9.27 5.20 4.03
C LEU A 202 10.51 5.99 3.65
N GLY A 203 10.36 7.21 3.16
CA GLY A 203 11.50 8.06 2.80
C GLY A 203 12.42 8.33 3.99
N SER A 204 11.85 8.60 5.16
CA SER A 204 12.63 8.83 6.40
C SER A 204 13.29 7.58 6.96
N SER A 205 12.78 6.38 6.66
CA SER A 205 13.30 5.10 7.15
C SER A 205 14.09 4.31 6.10
N TRP A 206 14.14 4.78 4.85
CA TRP A 206 14.71 4.06 3.72
C TRP A 206 16.16 3.63 3.95
N GLN A 207 17.01 4.53 4.44
CA GLN A 207 18.42 4.22 4.72
C GLN A 207 18.58 3.11 5.76
N ALA A 208 17.87 3.23 6.88
CA ALA A 208 17.88 2.24 7.95
C ALA A 208 17.37 0.86 7.47
N LEU A 209 16.31 0.84 6.67
CA LEU A 209 15.76 -0.37 6.05
C LEU A 209 16.73 -1.00 5.06
N HIS A 210 17.33 -0.19 4.19
CA HIS A 210 18.28 -0.65 3.19
C HIS A 210 19.53 -1.23 3.87
N GLN A 211 20.06 -0.57 4.91
CA GLN A 211 21.19 -1.09 5.67
C GLN A 211 20.83 -2.38 6.43
N SER A 212 19.65 -2.42 7.05
CA SER A 212 19.16 -3.61 7.78
C SER A 212 18.98 -4.80 6.85
N SER A 213 18.26 -4.61 5.74
CA SER A 213 18.01 -5.67 4.75
C SER A 213 19.31 -6.13 4.09
N LYS A 214 20.27 -5.23 3.81
CA LYS A 214 21.59 -5.59 3.28
C LYS A 214 22.35 -6.52 4.24
N LYS A 215 22.36 -6.23 5.55
CA LYS A 215 23.01 -7.08 6.56
C LYS A 215 22.32 -8.43 6.70
N ILE A 216 20.99 -8.45 6.79
CA ILE A 216 20.21 -9.69 6.90
C ILE A 216 20.39 -10.55 5.65
N ALA A 217 20.42 -9.95 4.45
CA ALA A 217 20.67 -10.67 3.20
C ALA A 217 22.10 -11.24 3.12
N ALA A 218 23.06 -10.64 3.83
CA ALA A 218 24.43 -11.16 3.96
C ALA A 218 24.57 -12.23 5.06
N GLY A 219 23.51 -12.55 5.80
CA GLY A 219 23.54 -13.49 6.93
C GLY A 219 24.05 -12.88 8.24
N GLU A 220 24.25 -11.56 8.30
CA GLU A 220 24.72 -10.85 9.48
C GLU A 220 23.56 -10.40 10.37
N SER A 221 23.83 -10.20 11.66
CA SER A 221 22.89 -9.52 12.55
C SER A 221 22.78 -8.04 12.15
N SER A 222 21.56 -7.52 12.16
CA SER A 222 21.30 -6.10 11.91
C SER A 222 21.13 -5.34 13.21
N PRO A 223 21.36 -4.02 13.25
CA PRO A 223 21.09 -3.20 14.44
C PRO A 223 19.65 -3.34 14.98
N PHE A 224 18.71 -3.70 14.09
CA PHE A 224 17.30 -3.92 14.41
C PHE A 224 16.95 -5.41 14.58
N HIS A 225 17.88 -6.31 14.27
CA HIS A 225 17.73 -7.76 14.39
C HIS A 225 19.01 -8.36 15.01
N ASN A 226 19.06 -8.38 16.34
CA ASN A 226 20.23 -8.84 17.09
C ASN A 226 20.36 -10.38 17.17
N HIS A 227 19.88 -11.10 16.16
CA HIS A 227 20.02 -12.55 16.05
C HIS A 227 20.40 -12.92 14.62
N ILE A 228 21.07 -14.06 14.47
CA ILE A 228 21.46 -14.58 13.15
C ILE A 228 20.18 -14.92 12.37
N PRO A 229 20.02 -14.40 11.14
CA PRO A 229 18.82 -14.64 10.37
C PRO A 229 18.75 -16.08 9.85
N SER A 230 17.55 -16.65 9.86
CA SER A 230 17.24 -17.93 9.23
C SER A 230 17.29 -17.85 7.71
N THR A 231 17.47 -18.98 7.01
CA THR A 231 17.50 -19.05 5.54
C THR A 231 16.29 -18.40 4.88
N ARG A 232 15.11 -18.57 5.46
CA ARG A 232 13.88 -17.91 4.98
C ARG A 232 13.95 -16.39 5.12
N GLN A 233 14.49 -15.89 6.24
CA GLN A 233 14.66 -14.45 6.45
C GLN A 233 15.71 -13.86 5.51
N ILE A 234 16.78 -14.61 5.20
CA ILE A 234 17.80 -14.20 4.21
C ILE A 234 17.15 -14.04 2.82
N ALA A 235 16.35 -15.02 2.39
CA ALA A 235 15.65 -14.98 1.12
C ALA A 235 14.69 -13.79 1.02
N ILE A 236 13.84 -13.60 2.04
CA ILE A 236 12.91 -12.46 2.10
C ILE A 236 13.66 -11.13 2.12
N ALA A 237 14.71 -11.02 2.94
CA ALA A 237 15.52 -9.79 3.03
C ALA A 237 16.25 -9.48 1.71
N SER A 238 16.62 -10.51 0.94
CA SER A 238 17.23 -10.34 -0.38
C SER A 238 16.25 -9.74 -1.38
N ILE A 239 14.99 -10.21 -1.38
CA ILE A 239 13.91 -9.62 -2.19
C ILE A 239 13.66 -8.16 -1.77
N VAL A 240 13.54 -7.91 -0.46
CA VAL A 240 13.32 -6.57 0.10
C VAL A 240 14.49 -5.63 -0.23
N LYS A 241 15.73 -6.10 -0.16
CA LYS A 241 16.93 -5.32 -0.52
C LYS A 241 16.86 -4.82 -1.97
N TRP A 242 16.60 -5.72 -2.93
CA TRP A 242 16.52 -5.33 -4.34
C TRP A 242 15.37 -4.36 -4.61
N ASN A 243 14.24 -4.59 -3.94
CA ASN A 243 13.10 -3.71 -4.03
C ASN A 243 13.40 -2.30 -3.46
N LEU A 244 14.05 -2.21 -2.28
CA LEU A 244 14.47 -0.95 -1.68
C LEU A 244 15.49 -0.20 -2.55
N ILE A 245 16.37 -0.91 -3.27
CA ILE A 245 17.29 -0.29 -4.23
C ILE A 245 16.52 0.29 -5.41
N ALA A 246 15.51 -0.41 -5.92
CA ALA A 246 14.70 0.05 -7.06
C ALA A 246 13.79 1.24 -6.72
N MET A 247 13.35 1.36 -5.48
CA MET A 247 12.33 2.33 -5.05
C MET A 247 12.65 3.80 -5.42
N PRO A 248 13.86 4.35 -5.17
CA PRO A 248 14.18 5.72 -5.59
C PRO A 248 14.12 5.93 -7.11
N PHE A 249 14.54 4.92 -7.89
CA PHE A 249 14.51 5.00 -9.36
C PHE A 249 13.08 5.02 -9.88
N VAL A 250 12.21 4.16 -9.33
CA VAL A 250 10.78 4.15 -9.68
C VAL A 250 10.14 5.49 -9.30
N ALA A 251 10.42 6.03 -8.11
CA ALA A 251 9.89 7.31 -7.67
C ALA A 251 10.34 8.47 -8.58
N ILE A 252 11.63 8.54 -8.92
CA ILE A 252 12.17 9.54 -9.85
C ILE A 252 11.54 9.40 -11.23
N ASN A 253 11.42 8.18 -11.75
CA ASN A 253 10.76 7.89 -13.01
C ASN A 253 9.33 8.43 -13.02
N THR A 254 8.54 8.18 -11.98
CA THR A 254 7.17 8.70 -11.86
C THR A 254 7.14 10.23 -11.83
N VAL A 255 8.03 10.88 -11.07
CA VAL A 255 8.04 12.36 -10.99
C VAL A 255 8.41 12.98 -12.34
N ILE A 256 9.49 12.52 -12.98
CA ILE A 256 9.93 13.04 -14.28
C ILE A 256 8.85 12.82 -15.33
N SER A 257 8.25 11.63 -15.33
CA SER A 257 7.15 11.28 -16.19
C SER A 257 5.96 12.25 -16.07
N LEU A 258 5.54 12.57 -14.84
CA LEU A 258 4.46 13.52 -14.59
C LEU A 258 4.84 14.93 -15.04
N LEU A 259 6.10 15.35 -14.88
CA LEU A 259 6.58 16.64 -15.37
C LEU A 259 6.52 16.73 -16.90
N ILE A 260 6.90 15.66 -17.60
CA ILE A 260 6.81 15.59 -19.07
C ILE A 260 5.35 15.69 -19.51
N LEU A 261 4.45 14.89 -18.90
CA LEU A 261 3.01 14.95 -19.21
C LEU A 261 2.38 16.30 -18.92
N ALA A 262 2.83 16.98 -17.86
CA ALA A 262 2.35 18.31 -17.50
C ALA A 262 2.85 19.39 -18.47
N TYR A 263 4.02 19.19 -19.08
CA TYR A 263 4.58 20.12 -20.06
C TYR A 263 3.94 19.92 -21.44
N ASP A 264 3.96 18.69 -21.97
CA ASP A 264 3.30 18.34 -23.23
C ASP A 264 2.92 16.85 -23.23
N PRO A 265 1.62 16.53 -23.28
CA PRO A 265 1.14 15.15 -23.29
C PRO A 265 1.43 14.40 -24.60
N THR A 266 1.84 15.09 -25.67
CA THR A 266 2.08 14.50 -27.01
C THR A 266 3.56 14.26 -27.33
N LEU A 267 4.46 14.62 -26.41
CA LEU A 267 5.91 14.53 -26.64
C LEU A 267 6.43 13.10 -26.86
N LEU A 268 5.74 12.10 -26.31
CA LEU A 268 6.19 10.70 -26.31
C LEU A 268 5.15 9.83 -27.00
N VAL A 269 5.27 9.77 -28.32
CA VAL A 269 4.52 8.84 -29.18
C VAL A 269 5.45 7.70 -29.57
N HIS A 270 4.93 6.48 -29.48
CA HIS A 270 5.66 5.29 -29.86
C HIS A 270 5.98 5.26 -31.37
N SER A 271 7.08 4.61 -31.72
CA SER A 271 7.47 4.40 -33.11
C SER A 271 6.45 3.52 -33.85
N ASP A 272 6.34 3.69 -35.17
CA ASP A 272 5.46 2.86 -36.02
C ASP A 272 5.72 1.36 -35.84
N LYS A 273 6.96 1.01 -35.49
CA LYS A 273 7.39 -0.36 -35.21
C LYS A 273 6.68 -0.95 -33.99
N VAL A 274 6.58 -0.19 -32.89
CA VAL A 274 5.86 -0.61 -31.68
C VAL A 274 4.38 -0.72 -31.96
N ILE A 275 3.82 0.26 -32.67
CA ILE A 275 2.40 0.30 -33.04
C ILE A 275 2.03 -0.88 -33.93
N ALA A 276 2.94 -1.34 -34.79
CA ALA A 276 2.75 -2.50 -35.65
C ALA A 276 2.86 -3.85 -34.91
N LEU A 277 3.23 -3.89 -33.62
CA LEU A 277 3.32 -5.15 -32.87
C LEU A 277 1.92 -5.67 -32.53
N PRO A 278 1.62 -6.95 -32.81
CA PRO A 278 0.28 -7.52 -32.57
C PRO A 278 -0.07 -7.62 -31.07
N GLU A 279 0.93 -7.65 -30.19
CA GLU A 279 0.74 -7.66 -28.74
C GLU A 279 0.53 -6.27 -28.12
N TYR A 280 0.94 -5.20 -28.79
CA TYR A 280 0.89 -3.85 -28.22
C TYR A 280 -0.52 -3.29 -28.34
N ARG A 281 -1.00 -2.69 -27.24
CA ARG A 281 -2.28 -1.97 -27.21
C ARG A 281 -1.98 -0.52 -26.92
N ILE A 282 -2.48 0.35 -27.79
CA ILE A 282 -2.37 1.80 -27.63
C ILE A 282 -2.95 2.18 -26.27
N GLN A 283 -2.09 2.72 -25.42
CA GLN A 283 -2.46 3.24 -24.10
C GLN A 283 -2.85 4.72 -24.20
N SER A 284 -3.61 5.19 -23.22
CA SER A 284 -4.03 6.59 -23.17
C SER A 284 -2.88 7.52 -22.74
N THR A 285 -1.99 7.01 -21.88
CA THR A 285 -0.82 7.73 -21.39
C THR A 285 0.33 6.76 -21.14
N MET A 286 1.57 7.26 -21.23
CA MET A 286 2.75 6.47 -20.85
C MET A 286 2.74 6.00 -19.37
N MET A 287 1.82 6.49 -18.51
CA MET A 287 1.79 6.05 -17.10
C MET A 287 1.21 4.65 -16.97
N GLU A 288 0.33 4.27 -17.90
CA GLU A 288 -0.20 2.92 -18.01
C GLU A 288 0.90 1.93 -18.41
N GLU A 289 1.98 2.43 -19.02
CA GLU A 289 3.15 1.68 -19.45
C GLU A 289 4.29 1.72 -18.42
N GLY A 290 4.05 2.14 -17.17
CA GLY A 290 5.11 2.22 -16.15
C GLY A 290 6.01 3.47 -16.26
N GLY A 291 5.56 4.48 -17.00
CA GLY A 291 6.20 5.78 -17.16
C GLY A 291 7.34 5.81 -18.17
N LEU A 292 8.17 6.84 -18.11
CA LEU A 292 9.26 7.09 -19.06
C LEU A 292 10.18 5.87 -19.24
N LEU A 293 10.54 5.20 -18.14
CA LEU A 293 11.33 3.98 -18.17
C LEU A 293 10.60 2.85 -18.91
N GLY A 294 9.31 2.66 -18.67
CA GLY A 294 8.55 1.62 -19.33
C GLY A 294 8.32 1.90 -20.82
N PHE A 295 7.99 3.14 -21.18
CA PHE A 295 7.97 3.63 -22.56
C PHE A 295 9.29 3.32 -23.28
N GLY A 296 10.42 3.70 -22.68
CA GLY A 296 11.75 3.46 -23.26
C GLY A 296 12.11 1.98 -23.39
N LEU A 297 11.65 1.13 -22.46
CA LEU A 297 11.86 -0.31 -22.52
C LEU A 297 11.02 -0.99 -23.60
N ILE A 298 9.77 -0.55 -23.81
CA ILE A 298 8.93 -1.03 -24.90
C ILE A 298 9.60 -0.71 -26.24
N GLU A 299 10.09 0.51 -26.42
CA GLU A 299 10.85 0.91 -27.62
C GLU A 299 12.12 0.07 -27.79
N LEU A 300 12.89 -0.12 -26.71
CA LEU A 300 14.13 -0.91 -26.76
C LEU A 300 13.86 -2.36 -27.16
N PHE A 301 12.87 -3.00 -26.53
CA PHE A 301 12.54 -4.40 -26.76
C PHE A 301 11.75 -4.65 -28.05
N SER A 302 11.19 -3.61 -28.67
CA SER A 302 10.66 -3.69 -30.04
C SER A 302 11.72 -4.19 -31.04
N ASN A 303 13.01 -3.99 -30.74
CA ASN A 303 14.12 -4.47 -31.57
C ASN A 303 14.32 -5.98 -31.55
N ILE A 304 13.70 -6.70 -30.61
CA ILE A 304 13.76 -8.15 -30.55
C ILE A 304 12.69 -8.73 -31.49
N PRO A 305 13.07 -9.47 -32.55
CA PRO A 305 12.12 -9.99 -33.53
C PRO A 305 11.28 -11.16 -32.98
N GLN A 306 11.76 -11.87 -31.97
CA GLN A 306 11.12 -13.05 -31.41
C GLN A 306 10.13 -12.67 -30.29
N ALA A 307 8.83 -12.79 -30.58
CA ALA A 307 7.76 -12.52 -29.62
C ALA A 307 7.86 -13.35 -28.33
N GLY A 308 8.33 -14.61 -28.43
CA GLY A 308 8.51 -15.50 -27.29
C GLY A 308 9.54 -15.02 -26.25
N ILE A 309 10.42 -14.10 -26.62
CA ILE A 309 11.39 -13.48 -25.69
C ILE A 309 10.94 -12.06 -25.33
N ARG A 310 10.48 -11.30 -26.33
CA ARG A 310 10.05 -9.91 -26.17
C ARG A 310 8.90 -9.76 -25.19
N VAL A 311 7.81 -10.52 -25.38
CA VAL A 311 6.58 -10.37 -24.58
C VAL A 311 6.85 -10.67 -23.10
N PRO A 312 7.45 -11.83 -22.72
CA PRO A 312 7.72 -12.08 -21.30
C PRO A 312 8.64 -11.05 -20.67
N MET A 313 9.62 -10.51 -21.41
CA MET A 313 10.56 -9.52 -20.90
C MET A 313 9.87 -8.17 -20.64
N VAL A 314 9.14 -7.65 -21.61
CA VAL A 314 8.35 -6.41 -21.47
C VAL A 314 7.34 -6.57 -20.33
N THR A 315 6.54 -7.64 -20.36
CA THR A 315 5.52 -7.88 -19.32
C THR A 315 6.13 -8.03 -17.93
N SER A 316 7.28 -8.72 -17.78
CA SER A 316 7.93 -8.87 -16.48
C SER A 316 8.43 -7.53 -15.93
N VAL A 317 8.98 -6.65 -16.78
CA VAL A 317 9.46 -5.35 -16.32
C VAL A 317 8.32 -4.38 -16.05
N LEU A 318 7.28 -4.37 -16.90
CA LEU A 318 6.07 -3.57 -16.65
C LEU A 318 5.37 -4.01 -15.36
N LEU A 319 5.19 -5.31 -15.16
CA LEU A 319 4.70 -5.86 -13.90
C LEU A 319 5.61 -5.47 -12.76
N PHE A 320 6.94 -5.53 -12.91
CA PHE A 320 7.84 -5.09 -11.87
C PHE A 320 7.67 -3.60 -11.53
N LEU A 321 7.53 -2.71 -12.52
CA LEU A 321 7.36 -1.27 -12.31
C LEU A 321 6.00 -0.93 -11.68
N LEU A 322 4.92 -1.52 -12.18
CA LEU A 322 3.55 -1.33 -11.69
C LEU A 322 3.33 -1.98 -10.33
N LEU A 323 3.74 -3.24 -10.20
CA LEU A 323 3.59 -4.02 -8.97
C LEU A 323 4.65 -3.66 -7.93
N ASN A 324 5.72 -2.93 -8.27
CA ASN A 324 6.68 -2.45 -7.26
C ASN A 324 5.92 -1.75 -6.13
N VAL A 325 5.06 -0.80 -6.48
CA VAL A 325 4.31 -0.01 -5.51
C VAL A 325 3.27 -0.86 -4.78
N ALA A 326 2.56 -1.75 -5.48
CA ALA A 326 1.49 -2.57 -4.89
C ALA A 326 2.02 -3.72 -4.00
N LEU A 327 3.05 -4.43 -4.46
CA LEU A 327 3.71 -5.53 -3.73
C LEU A 327 4.47 -5.02 -2.52
N ILE A 328 5.08 -3.83 -2.63
CA ILE A 328 5.57 -3.12 -1.44
C ILE A 328 4.35 -2.85 -0.54
N GLY A 329 3.30 -2.15 -0.99
CA GLY A 329 2.14 -1.80 -0.17
C GLY A 329 1.55 -2.95 0.68
N PHE A 330 1.35 -4.14 0.07
CA PHE A 330 0.83 -5.32 0.78
C PHE A 330 1.81 -5.91 1.80
N LEU A 331 3.08 -6.12 1.43
CA LEU A 331 4.09 -6.69 2.33
C LEU A 331 4.54 -5.68 3.39
N PHE A 332 4.44 -4.38 3.10
CA PHE A 332 4.98 -3.32 3.95
C PHE A 332 4.08 -2.91 5.09
N VAL A 333 2.78 -3.22 5.14
CA VAL A 333 1.96 -2.81 6.29
C VAL A 333 2.59 -3.25 7.62
N TYR A 334 3.18 -4.45 7.63
CA TYR A 334 3.92 -4.99 8.77
C TYR A 334 5.30 -4.37 8.96
N GLU A 335 5.99 -4.03 7.88
CA GLU A 335 7.29 -3.38 7.95
C GLU A 335 7.15 -1.92 8.42
N VAL A 336 6.16 -1.18 7.92
CA VAL A 336 5.73 0.14 8.44
C VAL A 336 5.41 0.05 9.93
N ALA A 337 4.67 -0.98 10.35
CA ALA A 337 4.42 -1.18 11.78
C ALA A 337 5.73 -1.37 12.56
N ARG A 338 6.67 -2.19 12.07
CA ARG A 338 7.99 -2.35 12.73
C ARG A 338 8.77 -1.04 12.79
N ILE A 339 8.80 -0.27 11.70
CA ILE A 339 9.49 1.01 11.60
C ILE A 339 8.92 2.03 12.60
N LEU A 340 7.59 2.13 12.66
CA LEU A 340 6.91 3.07 13.54
C LEU A 340 7.02 2.68 15.02
N PHE A 341 7.05 1.37 15.32
CA PHE A 341 7.32 0.91 16.69
C PHE A 341 8.77 1.13 17.09
N LEU A 342 9.72 0.94 16.17
CA LEU A 342 11.14 1.18 16.40
C LEU A 342 11.51 2.67 16.46
N ASP A 343 10.61 3.58 16.12
CA ASP A 343 10.84 5.04 16.07
C ASP A 343 12.07 5.40 15.21
N ILE A 344 12.29 4.66 14.11
CA ILE A 344 13.48 4.78 13.22
C ILE A 344 13.64 6.20 12.66
N GLN A 345 12.55 6.96 12.63
CA GLN A 345 12.56 8.34 12.16
C GLN A 345 13.46 9.23 13.03
N ASP A 346 13.46 9.05 14.35
CA ASP A 346 14.35 9.77 15.26
C ASP A 346 15.83 9.37 15.06
N VAL A 347 16.08 8.17 14.53
CA VAL A 347 17.43 7.63 14.28
C VAL A 347 17.99 8.07 12.91
N SER A 348 17.14 8.15 11.88
CA SER A 348 17.59 8.11 10.48
C SER A 348 17.02 9.19 9.56
N GLY A 349 16.01 9.99 9.94
CA GLY A 349 15.29 10.80 8.93
C GLY A 349 14.62 12.08 9.41
N ARG A 350 14.71 13.12 8.57
CA ARG A 350 13.89 14.34 8.70
C ARG A 350 12.53 14.11 8.02
N GLY A 351 11.45 14.58 8.65
CA GLY A 351 10.11 14.60 8.03
C GLY A 351 9.27 13.34 8.24
N GLY A 352 9.67 12.42 9.11
CA GLY A 352 8.85 11.28 9.52
C GLY A 352 7.52 11.67 10.19
N ILE A 353 6.62 10.68 10.35
CA ILE A 353 5.39 10.81 11.14
C ILE A 353 5.56 10.07 12.47
N LYS A 354 5.67 10.83 13.56
CA LYS A 354 5.64 10.31 14.92
C LYS A 354 4.21 10.26 15.42
N LEU A 355 3.75 9.07 15.82
CA LEU A 355 2.37 8.86 16.31
C LEU A 355 2.30 8.86 17.84
N ALA A 356 3.36 8.38 18.48
CA ALA A 356 3.45 8.23 19.93
C ALA A 356 4.91 8.31 20.39
N ASP A 357 5.12 8.66 21.65
CA ASP A 357 6.42 8.56 22.31
C ASP A 357 6.79 7.07 22.51
N SER A 358 8.05 6.74 22.21
CA SER A 358 8.66 5.42 22.44
C SER A 358 8.43 4.92 23.88
N ARG A 359 8.43 5.81 24.89
CA ARG A 359 8.19 5.43 26.31
C ARG A 359 6.78 4.92 26.54
N LEU A 360 5.80 5.60 25.97
CA LEU A 360 4.41 5.20 26.05
C LEU A 360 4.15 3.94 25.21
N LEU A 361 4.83 3.79 24.07
CA LEU A 361 4.74 2.58 23.24
C LEU A 361 5.19 1.32 23.96
N ARG A 362 6.17 1.39 24.85
CA ARG A 362 6.55 0.24 25.68
C ARG A 362 5.57 -0.04 26.81
N ALA A 363 5.03 0.99 27.44
CA ALA A 363 4.25 0.86 28.66
C ALA A 363 2.76 0.55 28.40
N GLU A 364 2.16 1.09 27.32
CA GLU A 364 0.72 1.09 27.14
C GLU A 364 0.25 0.33 25.89
N ILE A 365 -0.54 -0.72 26.11
CA ILE A 365 -1.18 -1.52 25.03
C ILE A 365 -2.12 -0.64 24.18
N SER A 366 -2.79 0.34 24.78
CA SER A 366 -3.66 1.31 24.08
C SER A 366 -2.88 2.12 23.02
N VAL A 367 -1.64 2.49 23.32
CA VAL A 367 -0.76 3.27 22.44
C VAL A 367 -0.17 2.38 21.35
N GLN A 368 0.27 1.18 21.70
CA GLN A 368 0.70 0.15 20.73
C GLN A 368 -0.41 -0.14 19.72
N ALA A 369 -1.62 -0.38 20.22
CA ALA A 369 -2.79 -0.61 19.38
C ALA A 369 -3.10 0.59 18.49
N LYS A 370 -2.93 1.83 18.95
CA LYS A 370 -3.18 3.02 18.12
C LYS A 370 -2.20 3.13 16.94
N VAL A 371 -0.91 2.86 17.15
CA VAL A 371 0.09 2.86 16.07
C VAL A 371 -0.19 1.74 15.07
N LEU A 372 -0.50 0.54 15.56
CA LEU A 372 -0.80 -0.59 14.68
C LEU A 372 -2.13 -0.39 13.94
N ASN A 373 -3.13 0.18 14.61
CA ASN A 373 -4.42 0.57 14.00
C ASN A 373 -4.18 1.55 12.86
N PHE A 374 -3.36 2.58 13.06
CA PHE A 374 -2.96 3.50 11.98
C PHE A 374 -2.32 2.76 10.80
N CYS A 375 -1.42 1.81 11.04
CA CYS A 375 -0.79 1.06 9.95
C CYS A 375 -1.82 0.28 9.13
N PHE A 376 -2.78 -0.37 9.79
CA PHE A 376 -3.82 -1.14 9.14
C PHE A 376 -4.85 -0.26 8.44
N THR A 377 -5.28 0.84 9.05
CA THR A 377 -6.25 1.75 8.42
C THR A 377 -5.65 2.56 7.30
N GLY A 378 -4.44 3.09 7.52
CA GLY A 378 -3.79 4.10 6.69
C GLY A 378 -3.07 3.57 5.46
N PHE A 379 -2.82 2.25 5.38
CA PHE A 379 -2.11 1.65 4.24
C PHE A 379 -2.85 0.49 3.58
N ALA A 380 -3.76 -0.20 4.28
CA ALA A 380 -4.42 -1.38 3.72
C ALA A 380 -5.38 -1.03 2.58
N GLY A 381 -6.26 -0.05 2.77
CA GLY A 381 -7.27 0.31 1.77
C GLY A 381 -6.66 0.75 0.43
N GLN A 382 -5.66 1.64 0.48
CA GLN A 382 -5.00 2.12 -0.73
C GLN A 382 -4.19 1.01 -1.43
N SER A 383 -3.41 0.22 -0.69
CA SER A 383 -2.57 -0.83 -1.29
C SER A 383 -3.43 -1.90 -1.96
N MET A 384 -4.54 -2.27 -1.32
CA MET A 384 -5.50 -3.24 -1.84
C MET A 384 -6.26 -2.70 -3.05
N LEU A 385 -6.62 -1.42 -3.05
CA LEU A 385 -7.22 -0.77 -4.22
C LEU A 385 -6.26 -0.77 -5.41
N LEU A 386 -4.99 -0.39 -5.20
CA LEU A 386 -3.98 -0.40 -6.25
C LEU A 386 -3.71 -1.81 -6.78
N LEU A 387 -3.64 -2.81 -5.90
CA LEU A 387 -3.51 -4.21 -6.30
C LEU A 387 -4.72 -4.67 -7.13
N SER A 388 -5.93 -4.29 -6.71
CA SER A 388 -7.16 -4.66 -7.41
C SER A 388 -7.25 -4.00 -8.79
N LEU A 389 -6.88 -2.73 -8.91
CA LEU A 389 -6.79 -2.03 -10.18
C LEU A 389 -5.76 -2.69 -11.11
N ALA A 390 -4.56 -2.98 -10.59
CA ALA A 390 -3.50 -3.64 -11.34
C ALA A 390 -3.85 -5.06 -11.82
N MET A 391 -4.83 -5.72 -11.19
CA MET A 391 -5.31 -7.04 -11.61
C MET A 391 -6.39 -6.98 -12.70
N ILE A 392 -7.11 -5.86 -12.78
CA ILE A 392 -8.21 -5.66 -13.74
C ILE A 392 -7.68 -5.05 -15.04
N THR A 393 -6.57 -4.30 -14.98
CA THR A 393 -5.78 -3.83 -16.13
C THR A 393 -4.94 -4.94 -16.72
#